data_AF-A0A933KVE7-F1
#
_entry.id   AF-A0A933KVE7-F1
#
_cell.length_a   1.000
_cell.length_b   1.000
_cell.length_c   1.000
_cell.angle_alpha   90.00
_cell.angle_beta   90.00
_cell.angle_gamma   90.00
#
_symmetry.space_group_name_H-M   'P 1'
#
loop_
_entity.id
_entity.type
_entity.pdbx_description
1 polymer ?
#
loop_
_entity_poly.entity_id
_entity_poly.type
_entity_poly.pdbx_seq_one_letter_code
_entity_poly.pdbx_strand_id
1 'polypeptide(L)'
;MIIVRLERLLAAAAVLVGAAAWMFYLRAGLVLSHYDAKAHLVVARRMIDSLTPGWRQIGGVWLPLPHLLQALPVQVDVLYRTGASASLVSIACLGTVAYASARLVLLATGSPLGAAIAAALLALNPNLLYLHTTPLTEPLLLATTFLAVLWLTEWVPQNQDRVPLRLRWALVAAVLTRYEAWLVVAAALPAALYASARIGASGPELRRRAWRLVVWPAAAIGSFFVLSRITTGAWFTAADFFEPDPAYRGQVLKSGLAVWWGTHELSTRTTEIVAISAAVFVLLRAALTRASAPSGLAVALFASAALPAAAFYAGHPFRIRYMISSAAACALFSGTAVGLLRRQAGVALAALLAGATLLQSPPWQGDAPLLVEARWDQPAADLRRGVTACLKDGYQDDKVLASMGSLAHYMQELSNERFDIADFVHEGNGAIWELAMQTGPVPHAGWMLVDEESEGGDVLARRIRRDADFVRGMTRLCEGGGVALYRRSGP
;
A
#
# COMPACT_ATOMS: atom_id res chain seq x y z
N MET A 1 -10.56 25.06 25.31
CA MET A 1 -10.33 23.64 25.68
C MET A 1 -10.94 22.64 24.70
N ILE A 2 -12.14 22.88 24.15
CA ILE A 2 -12.83 21.98 23.19
C ILE A 2 -12.07 21.83 21.85
N ILE A 3 -11.46 22.90 21.33
CA ILE A 3 -10.66 22.85 20.08
C ILE A 3 -9.40 21.98 20.23
N VAL A 4 -8.85 21.83 21.45
CA VAL A 4 -7.60 21.10 21.72
C VAL A 4 -7.79 19.56 21.66
N ARG A 5 -9.02 19.10 21.42
CA ARG A 5 -9.35 17.67 21.35
C ARG A 5 -10.06 17.27 20.05
N LEU A 6 -10.35 18.20 19.14
CA LEU A 6 -11.17 17.89 17.96
C LEU A 6 -10.49 16.86 17.05
N GLU A 7 -9.22 17.05 16.73
CA GLU A 7 -8.44 16.13 15.90
C GLU A 7 -8.38 14.72 16.49
N ARG A 8 -8.38 14.59 17.82
CA ARG A 8 -8.41 13.29 18.52
C ARG A 8 -9.80 12.66 18.50
N LEU A 9 -10.85 13.45 18.65
CA LEU A 9 -12.23 12.98 18.54
C LEU A 9 -12.54 12.49 17.13
N LEU A 10 -12.10 13.24 16.10
CA LEU A 10 -12.23 12.84 14.70
C LEU A 10 -11.46 11.56 14.40
N ALA A 11 -10.25 11.41 14.96
CA ALA A 11 -9.48 10.18 14.85
C ALA A 11 -10.20 8.98 15.47
N ALA A 12 -10.73 9.14 16.69
CA ALA A 12 -11.50 8.09 17.36
C ALA A 12 -12.77 7.72 16.58
N ALA A 13 -13.49 8.71 16.04
CA ALA A 13 -14.64 8.48 15.19
C ALA A 13 -14.26 7.70 13.92
N ALA A 14 -13.15 8.07 13.26
CA ALA A 14 -12.67 7.36 12.08
C ALA A 14 -12.28 5.90 12.38
N VAL A 15 -11.68 5.62 13.54
CA VAL A 15 -11.41 4.24 14.01
C VAL A 15 -12.71 3.46 14.20
N LEU A 16 -13.73 4.07 14.81
CA LEU A 16 -15.03 3.41 15.01
C LEU A 16 -15.73 3.09 13.69
N VAL A 17 -15.70 4.04 12.74
CA VAL A 17 -16.22 3.83 11.37
C VAL A 17 -15.44 2.73 10.65
N GLY A 18 -14.10 2.73 10.74
CA GLY A 18 -13.26 1.68 10.18
C GLY A 18 -13.52 0.31 10.79
N ALA A 19 -13.75 0.22 12.11
CA ALA A 19 -14.09 -1.02 12.79
C ALA A 19 -15.48 -1.56 12.38
N ALA A 20 -16.47 -0.67 12.26
CA ALA A 20 -17.78 -1.03 11.71
C ALA A 20 -17.66 -1.53 10.26
N ALA A 21 -16.82 -0.90 9.46
CA ALA A 21 -16.57 -1.31 8.08
C ALA A 21 -15.87 -2.65 7.97
N TRP A 22 -14.87 -2.87 8.81
CA TRP A 22 -14.19 -4.15 8.86
C TRP A 22 -15.14 -5.27 9.24
N MET A 23 -16.00 -5.08 10.23
CA MET A 23 -17.02 -6.07 10.59
C MET A 23 -17.97 -6.37 9.41
N PHE A 24 -18.37 -5.35 8.66
CA PHE A 24 -19.21 -5.51 7.46
C PHE A 24 -18.48 -6.32 6.38
N TYR A 25 -17.26 -5.92 5.99
CA TYR A 25 -16.50 -6.60 4.94
C TYR A 25 -16.01 -7.99 5.36
N LEU A 26 -15.76 -8.22 6.65
CA LEU A 26 -15.40 -9.53 7.18
C LEU A 26 -16.57 -10.51 7.02
N ARG A 27 -17.79 -10.10 7.37
CA ARG A 27 -19.01 -10.90 7.19
C ARG A 27 -19.31 -11.17 5.71
N ALA A 28 -18.95 -10.24 4.83
CA ALA A 28 -19.11 -10.38 3.40
C ALA A 28 -17.99 -11.19 2.72
N GLY A 29 -16.96 -11.62 3.45
CA GLY A 29 -15.81 -12.33 2.86
C GLY A 29 -14.90 -11.47 1.97
N LEU A 30 -14.89 -10.16 2.18
CA LEU A 30 -14.22 -9.17 1.31
C LEU A 30 -12.90 -8.63 1.88
N VAL A 31 -12.56 -8.92 3.14
CA VAL A 31 -11.31 -8.45 3.79
C VAL A 31 -10.06 -8.96 3.06
N LEU A 32 -10.12 -10.20 2.57
CA LEU A 32 -9.05 -10.85 1.83
C LEU A 32 -9.40 -11.05 0.36
N SER A 33 -10.34 -10.30 -0.23
CA SER A 33 -10.67 -10.51 -1.65
C SER A 33 -9.50 -10.11 -2.56
N HIS A 34 -8.75 -9.08 -2.18
CA HIS A 34 -7.60 -8.62 -2.96
C HIS A 34 -6.42 -9.58 -2.84
N TYR A 35 -5.90 -10.05 -3.98
CA TYR A 35 -4.77 -10.99 -4.04
C TYR A 35 -3.50 -10.49 -3.33
N ASP A 36 -3.12 -9.21 -3.50
CA ASP A 36 -1.97 -8.63 -2.78
C ASP A 36 -2.13 -8.63 -1.25
N ALA A 37 -3.35 -8.49 -0.73
CA ALA A 37 -3.57 -8.55 0.71
C ALA A 37 -3.18 -9.93 1.27
N LYS A 38 -3.53 -11.00 0.53
CA LYS A 38 -3.11 -12.37 0.84
C LYS A 38 -1.59 -12.53 0.73
N ALA A 39 -0.99 -12.00 -0.34
CA ALA A 39 0.44 -12.09 -0.58
C ALA A 39 1.29 -11.38 0.50
N HIS A 40 0.85 -10.21 1.00
CA HIS A 40 1.50 -9.53 2.12
C HIS A 40 1.49 -10.38 3.40
N LEU A 41 0.38 -11.08 3.69
CA LEU A 41 0.31 -12.00 4.81
C LEU A 41 1.29 -13.17 4.65
N VAL A 42 1.40 -13.73 3.44
CA VAL A 42 2.34 -14.83 3.13
C VAL A 42 3.78 -14.40 3.33
N VAL A 43 4.16 -13.21 2.86
CA VAL A 43 5.51 -12.68 3.06
C VAL A 43 5.84 -12.46 4.54
N ALA A 44 4.86 -12.08 5.36
CA ALA A 44 5.04 -12.00 6.81
C ALA A 44 5.12 -13.41 7.46
N ARG A 45 4.25 -14.34 7.05
CA ARG A 45 4.18 -15.72 7.58
C ARG A 45 5.46 -16.49 7.33
N ARG A 46 5.97 -16.42 6.09
CA ARG A 46 7.16 -17.15 5.63
C ARG A 46 8.45 -16.81 6.37
N MET A 47 8.47 -15.73 7.16
CA MET A 47 9.64 -15.38 7.97
C MET A 47 9.95 -16.42 9.06
N ILE A 48 8.93 -17.13 9.53
CA ILE A 48 9.03 -18.14 10.60
C ILE A 48 8.50 -19.49 10.13
N ASP A 49 7.36 -19.50 9.42
CA ASP A 49 6.78 -20.70 8.83
C ASP A 49 7.29 -20.87 7.39
N SER A 50 8.41 -21.55 7.21
CA SER A 50 9.01 -21.84 5.91
C SER A 50 10.01 -23.00 6.04
N LEU A 51 10.37 -23.64 4.94
CA LEU A 51 11.47 -24.63 4.91
C LEU A 51 12.82 -24.02 5.31
N THR A 52 12.98 -22.70 5.13
CA THR A 52 14.22 -21.96 5.42
C THR A 52 13.92 -20.68 6.20
N PRO A 53 13.45 -20.78 7.46
CA PRO A 53 13.02 -19.63 8.23
C PRO A 53 14.19 -18.69 8.54
N GLY A 54 13.89 -17.40 8.70
CA GLY A 54 14.87 -16.38 9.06
C GLY A 54 14.76 -15.09 8.27
N TRP A 55 15.62 -14.12 8.59
CA TRP A 55 15.56 -12.75 8.06
C TRP A 55 15.66 -12.65 6.53
N ARG A 56 16.24 -13.66 5.86
CA ARG A 56 16.32 -13.67 4.38
C ARG A 56 14.94 -13.73 3.73
N GLN A 57 13.95 -14.27 4.44
CA GLN A 57 12.56 -14.39 3.98
C GLN A 57 11.82 -13.05 3.88
N ILE A 58 12.36 -11.97 4.45
CA ILE A 58 11.85 -10.61 4.23
C ILE A 58 11.86 -10.30 2.72
N GLY A 59 12.89 -10.76 2.01
CA GLY A 59 13.08 -10.51 0.59
C GLY A 59 13.53 -9.07 0.28
N GLY A 60 13.40 -8.69 -1.00
CA GLY A 60 13.85 -7.39 -1.51
C GLY A 60 12.91 -6.72 -2.52
N VAL A 61 11.71 -7.27 -2.72
CA VAL A 61 10.71 -6.73 -3.67
C VAL A 61 9.88 -5.64 -3.00
N TRP A 62 9.35 -5.92 -1.81
CA TRP A 62 8.63 -4.96 -1.01
C TRP A 62 9.48 -4.42 0.13
N LEU A 63 9.19 -3.18 0.53
CA LEU A 63 9.79 -2.59 1.70
C LEU A 63 9.33 -3.33 2.97
N PRO A 64 10.20 -3.42 3.98
CA PRO A 64 10.06 -4.45 5.00
C PRO A 64 9.05 -4.11 6.09
N LEU A 65 8.77 -2.82 6.36
CA LEU A 65 8.03 -2.43 7.57
C LEU A 65 6.65 -3.09 7.70
N PRO A 66 5.79 -3.15 6.66
CA PRO A 66 4.48 -3.76 6.81
C PRO A 66 4.57 -5.25 7.18
N HIS A 67 5.52 -5.96 6.59
CA HIS A 67 5.78 -7.38 6.84
C HIS A 67 6.34 -7.61 8.25
N LEU A 68 7.28 -6.77 8.69
CA LEU A 68 7.86 -6.83 10.03
C LEU A 68 6.82 -6.60 11.13
N LEU A 69 5.87 -5.68 10.91
CA LEU A 69 4.76 -5.45 11.86
C LEU A 69 3.84 -6.66 11.98
N GLN A 70 3.73 -7.46 10.93
CA GLN A 70 2.87 -8.64 10.88
C GLN A 70 3.62 -9.96 11.13
N ALA A 71 4.95 -9.95 11.22
CA ALA A 71 5.78 -11.16 11.29
C ALA A 71 5.40 -12.11 12.43
N LEU A 72 5.06 -11.58 13.61
CA LEU A 72 4.60 -12.38 14.76
C LEU A 72 3.08 -12.62 14.76
N PRO A 73 2.20 -11.61 14.57
CA PRO A 73 0.76 -11.84 14.58
C PRO A 73 0.28 -12.91 13.60
N VAL A 74 0.85 -12.95 12.40
CA VAL A 74 0.40 -13.92 11.37
C VAL A 74 0.86 -15.34 11.64
N GLN A 75 1.67 -15.60 12.68
CA GLN A 75 1.97 -16.97 13.10
C GLN A 75 0.78 -17.62 13.82
N VAL A 76 -0.21 -16.82 14.24
CA VAL A 76 -1.48 -17.33 14.75
C VAL A 76 -2.41 -17.57 13.56
N ASP A 77 -2.76 -18.83 13.30
CA ASP A 77 -3.58 -19.27 12.15
C ASP A 77 -4.86 -18.46 11.96
N VAL A 78 -5.59 -18.17 13.04
CA VAL A 78 -6.82 -17.39 12.94
C VAL A 78 -6.54 -15.97 12.43
N LEU A 79 -5.46 -15.34 12.89
CA LEU A 79 -5.09 -13.99 12.44
C LEU A 79 -4.58 -13.99 11.00
N TYR A 80 -3.88 -15.05 10.58
CA TYR A 80 -3.41 -15.24 9.20
C TYR A 80 -4.55 -15.51 8.21
N ARG A 81 -5.44 -16.46 8.53
CA ARG A 81 -6.56 -16.86 7.65
C ARG A 81 -7.60 -15.76 7.50
N THR A 82 -7.77 -14.91 8.51
CA THR A 82 -8.76 -13.81 8.47
C THR A 82 -8.16 -12.45 8.11
N GLY A 83 -6.84 -12.29 8.19
CA GLY A 83 -6.17 -10.99 8.06
C GLY A 83 -6.49 -10.01 9.19
N ALA A 84 -7.04 -10.46 10.32
CA ALA A 84 -7.56 -9.58 11.37
C ALA A 84 -6.50 -8.64 11.96
N SER A 85 -5.29 -9.13 12.26
CA SER A 85 -4.23 -8.29 12.86
C SER A 85 -3.78 -7.17 11.94
N ALA A 86 -3.61 -7.47 10.65
CA ALA A 86 -3.23 -6.48 9.65
C ALA A 86 -4.36 -5.47 9.41
N SER A 87 -5.61 -5.93 9.40
CA SER A 87 -6.78 -5.06 9.29
C SER A 87 -6.91 -4.10 10.48
N LEU A 88 -6.63 -4.56 11.71
CA LEU A 88 -6.60 -3.68 12.89
C LEU A 88 -5.54 -2.58 12.78
N VAL A 89 -4.35 -2.91 12.24
CA VAL A 89 -3.33 -1.91 11.93
C VAL A 89 -3.84 -0.92 10.88
N SER A 90 -4.48 -1.40 9.81
CA SER A 90 -5.07 -0.54 8.77
C SER A 90 -6.15 0.41 9.33
N ILE A 91 -6.98 -0.04 10.27
CA ILE A 91 -7.99 0.80 10.96
C ILE A 91 -7.31 1.85 11.84
N ALA A 92 -6.27 1.48 12.59
CA ALA A 92 -5.49 2.44 13.38
C ALA A 92 -4.82 3.50 12.49
N CYS A 93 -4.37 3.09 11.30
CA CYS A 93 -3.87 4.00 10.28
C CYS A 93 -4.95 4.98 9.80
N LEU A 94 -6.21 4.56 9.62
CA LEU A 94 -7.32 5.48 9.28
C LEU A 94 -7.47 6.59 10.32
N GLY A 95 -7.50 6.21 11.60
CA GLY A 95 -7.53 7.17 12.71
C GLY A 95 -6.34 8.12 12.69
N THR A 96 -5.15 7.61 12.38
CA THR A 96 -3.91 8.40 12.29
C THR A 96 -3.94 9.40 11.13
N VAL A 97 -4.43 9.00 9.95
CA VAL A 97 -4.57 9.89 8.79
C VAL A 97 -5.64 10.95 9.04
N ALA A 98 -6.76 10.58 9.67
CA ALA A 98 -7.80 11.53 10.07
C ALA A 98 -7.29 12.55 11.10
N TYR A 99 -6.53 12.10 12.11
CA TYR A 99 -5.86 12.97 13.08
C TYR A 99 -4.92 13.95 12.37
N ALA A 100 -4.02 13.43 11.53
CA ALA A 100 -3.00 14.23 10.87
C ALA A 100 -3.63 15.26 9.92
N SER A 101 -4.66 14.85 9.18
CA SER A 101 -5.41 15.73 8.28
C SER A 101 -6.13 16.83 9.03
N ALA A 102 -6.90 16.49 10.07
CA ALA A 102 -7.60 17.47 10.89
C ALA A 102 -6.63 18.48 11.51
N ARG A 103 -5.48 18.00 12.02
CA ARG A 103 -4.44 18.86 12.60
C ARG A 103 -3.81 19.78 11.56
N LEU A 104 -3.48 19.29 10.37
CA LEU A 104 -2.96 20.10 9.27
C LEU A 104 -3.95 21.20 8.84
N VAL A 105 -5.24 20.87 8.72
CA VAL A 105 -6.27 21.87 8.40
C VAL A 105 -6.40 22.92 9.50
N LEU A 106 -6.40 22.52 10.78
CA LEU A 106 -6.43 23.45 11.91
C LEU A 106 -5.20 24.36 11.94
N LEU A 107 -4.00 23.83 11.65
CA LEU A 107 -2.78 24.64 11.57
C LEU A 107 -2.82 25.64 10.42
N ALA A 108 -3.38 25.28 9.27
CA ALA A 108 -3.43 26.14 8.08
C ALA A 108 -4.56 27.19 8.13
N THR A 109 -5.68 26.88 8.79
CA THR A 109 -6.93 27.65 8.67
C THR A 109 -7.58 28.03 10.01
N GLY A 110 -7.26 27.33 11.10
CA GLY A 110 -7.96 27.47 12.38
C GLY A 110 -9.42 26.99 12.37
N SER A 111 -9.91 26.38 11.29
CA SER A 111 -11.33 26.04 11.10
C SER A 111 -11.69 24.63 11.60
N PRO A 112 -12.53 24.49 12.64
CA PRO A 112 -13.06 23.20 13.08
C PRO A 112 -13.88 22.49 11.99
N LEU A 113 -14.63 23.25 11.19
CA LEU A 113 -15.46 22.71 10.11
C LEU A 113 -14.59 22.13 9.00
N GLY A 114 -13.52 22.82 8.60
CA GLY A 114 -12.57 22.30 7.61
C GLY A 114 -11.92 21.00 8.08
N ALA A 115 -11.53 20.94 9.35
CA ALA A 115 -10.95 19.74 9.95
C ALA A 115 -11.93 18.56 9.98
N ALA A 116 -13.20 18.82 10.33
CA ALA A 116 -14.26 17.81 10.31
C ALA A 116 -14.53 17.30 8.89
N ILE A 117 -14.56 18.18 7.89
CA ILE A 117 -14.77 17.80 6.49
C ILE A 117 -13.60 16.96 5.95
N ALA A 118 -12.35 17.32 6.24
CA ALA A 118 -11.21 16.49 5.83
C ALA A 118 -11.30 15.07 6.42
N ALA A 119 -11.61 14.95 7.72
CA ALA A 119 -11.78 13.65 8.37
C ALA A 119 -12.98 12.86 7.82
N ALA A 120 -14.11 13.53 7.56
CA ALA A 120 -15.30 12.91 7.00
C ALA A 120 -15.06 12.39 5.57
N LEU A 121 -14.42 13.17 4.71
CA LEU A 121 -14.09 12.76 3.34
C LEU A 121 -13.12 11.57 3.30
N LEU A 122 -12.27 11.40 4.31
CA LEU A 122 -11.43 10.20 4.45
C LEU A 122 -12.24 8.98 4.92
N ALA A 123 -13.03 9.15 5.99
CA ALA A 123 -13.71 8.04 6.66
C ALA A 123 -15.00 7.57 5.97
N LEU A 124 -15.62 8.42 5.15
CA LEU A 124 -16.87 8.12 4.45
C LEU A 124 -16.67 7.80 2.97
N ASN A 125 -15.45 7.94 2.44
CA ASN A 125 -15.13 7.52 1.09
C ASN A 125 -15.06 5.98 1.03
N PRO A 126 -15.87 5.32 0.19
CA PRO A 126 -15.97 3.87 0.18
C PRO A 126 -14.66 3.18 -0.22
N ASN A 127 -13.86 3.78 -1.10
CA ASN A 127 -12.56 3.25 -1.51
C ASN A 127 -11.56 3.31 -0.35
N LEU A 128 -11.39 4.49 0.27
CA LEU A 128 -10.49 4.64 1.41
C LEU A 128 -10.95 3.79 2.59
N LEU A 129 -12.25 3.77 2.87
CA LEU A 129 -12.82 2.98 3.95
C LEU A 129 -12.55 1.49 3.74
N TYR A 130 -12.84 0.95 2.56
CA TYR A 130 -12.53 -0.45 2.23
C TYR A 130 -11.02 -0.73 2.35
N LEU A 131 -10.16 0.12 1.79
CA LEU A 131 -8.70 -0.01 1.90
C LEU A 131 -8.25 -0.17 3.36
N HIS A 132 -8.79 0.67 4.25
CA HIS A 132 -8.44 0.66 5.66
C HIS A 132 -8.98 -0.54 6.45
N THR A 133 -9.73 -1.44 5.80
CA THR A 133 -10.22 -2.70 6.38
C THR A 133 -9.47 -3.94 5.89
N THR A 134 -8.49 -3.78 5.00
CA THR A 134 -7.76 -4.91 4.42
C THR A 134 -6.28 -4.94 4.86
N PRO A 135 -5.61 -6.10 4.76
CA PRO A 135 -4.16 -6.26 4.96
C PRO A 135 -3.26 -5.63 3.88
N LEU A 136 -3.72 -4.58 3.21
CA LEU A 136 -2.92 -3.83 2.24
C LEU A 136 -1.93 -2.90 2.94
N THR A 137 -0.94 -2.41 2.19
CA THR A 137 0.18 -1.62 2.76
C THR A 137 -0.02 -0.11 2.60
N GLU A 138 -0.93 0.31 1.72
CA GLU A 138 -1.34 1.68 1.48
C GLU A 138 -1.86 2.38 2.76
N PRO A 139 -2.66 1.74 3.65
CA PRO A 139 -3.05 2.34 4.92
C PRO A 139 -1.87 2.85 5.75
N LEU A 140 -0.81 2.05 5.88
CA LEU A 140 0.39 2.43 6.62
C LEU A 140 1.19 3.52 5.89
N LEU A 141 1.24 3.49 4.56
CA LEU A 141 1.85 4.55 3.75
C LEU A 141 1.16 5.90 4.04
N LEU A 142 -0.17 5.94 4.01
CA LEU A 142 -0.91 7.17 4.30
C LEU A 142 -0.62 7.66 5.71
N ALA A 143 -0.70 6.79 6.73
CA ALA A 143 -0.47 7.17 8.12
C ALA A 143 0.94 7.74 8.35
N THR A 144 1.97 7.05 7.85
CA THR A 144 3.37 7.45 8.04
C THR A 144 3.72 8.72 7.29
N THR A 145 3.27 8.89 6.04
CA THR A 145 3.54 10.10 5.25
C THR A 145 2.78 11.32 5.78
N PHE A 146 1.50 11.18 6.16
CA PHE A 146 0.73 12.28 6.74
C PHE A 146 1.31 12.72 8.10
N LEU A 147 1.74 11.78 8.95
CA LEU A 147 2.43 12.11 10.20
C LEU A 147 3.78 12.79 9.96
N ALA A 148 4.58 12.31 9.00
CA ALA A 148 5.85 12.94 8.66
C ALA A 148 5.64 14.39 8.21
N VAL A 149 4.69 14.64 7.30
CA VAL A 149 4.33 15.98 6.82
C VAL A 149 3.77 16.86 7.94
N LEU A 150 2.88 16.33 8.79
CA LEU A 150 2.38 17.04 9.96
C LEU A 150 3.52 17.46 10.90
N TRP A 151 4.38 16.52 11.28
CA TRP A 151 5.43 16.81 12.25
C TRP A 151 6.53 17.70 11.67
N LEU A 152 6.78 17.68 10.36
CA LEU A 152 7.58 18.70 9.69
C LEU A 152 6.91 20.07 9.79
N THR A 153 5.61 20.14 9.49
CA THR A 153 4.82 21.39 9.53
C THR A 153 4.79 22.00 10.94
N GLU A 154 4.71 21.18 12.00
CA GLU A 154 4.79 21.64 13.39
C GLU A 154 6.22 22.00 13.84
N TRP A 155 7.24 21.34 13.28
CA TRP A 155 8.63 21.53 13.66
C TRP A 155 9.23 22.80 13.06
N VAL A 156 8.94 23.12 11.80
CA VAL A 156 9.52 24.28 11.11
C VAL A 156 9.33 25.58 11.90
N PRO A 157 8.12 25.97 12.37
CA PRO A 157 7.90 27.20 13.12
C PRO A 157 8.66 27.30 14.46
N GLN A 158 9.07 26.16 15.03
CA GLN A 158 9.85 26.14 16.28
C GLN A 158 11.27 26.70 16.08
N ASN A 159 11.71 26.83 14.83
CA ASN A 159 12.99 27.38 14.41
C ASN A 159 14.20 26.84 15.19
N GLN A 160 14.21 25.53 15.44
CA GLN A 160 15.26 24.85 16.18
C GLN A 160 16.02 23.84 15.33
N ASP A 161 17.32 23.69 15.58
CA ASP A 161 18.16 22.73 14.85
C ASP A 161 17.89 21.27 15.24
N ARG A 162 17.34 21.04 16.43
CA ARG A 162 17.07 19.69 16.93
C ARG A 162 15.84 19.12 16.21
N VAL A 163 16.05 18.09 15.40
CA VAL A 163 14.96 17.30 14.82
C VAL A 163 14.44 16.34 15.90
N PRO A 164 13.14 16.39 16.29
CA PRO A 164 12.56 15.51 17.28
C PRO A 164 12.66 14.03 16.89
N LEU A 165 12.83 13.14 17.87
CA LEU A 165 12.95 11.70 17.63
C LEU A 165 11.73 11.11 16.90
N ARG A 166 10.52 11.56 17.28
CA ARG A 166 9.26 11.16 16.62
C ARG A 166 9.27 11.44 15.11
N LEU A 167 9.80 12.60 14.70
CA LEU A 167 9.87 12.99 13.29
C LEU A 167 10.88 12.12 12.53
N ARG A 168 12.04 11.82 13.13
CA ARG A 168 13.04 10.93 12.52
C ARG A 168 12.46 9.55 12.25
N TRP A 169 11.77 8.97 13.24
CA TRP A 169 11.15 7.66 13.08
C TRP A 169 9.94 7.67 12.14
N ALA A 170 9.16 8.74 12.06
CA ALA A 170 8.14 8.86 11.02
C ALA A 170 8.73 8.86 9.61
N LEU A 171 9.84 9.57 9.39
CA LEU A 171 10.53 9.58 8.10
C LEU A 171 11.08 8.19 7.75
N VAL A 172 11.71 7.50 8.71
CA VAL A 172 12.17 6.11 8.55
C VAL A 172 11.00 5.17 8.26
N ALA A 173 9.92 5.26 9.02
CA ALA A 173 8.75 4.42 8.85
C ALA A 173 8.11 4.62 7.47
N ALA A 174 7.99 5.87 7.00
CA ALA A 174 7.46 6.18 5.68
C ALA A 174 8.30 5.51 4.58
N VAL A 175 9.63 5.73 4.56
CA VAL A 175 10.50 5.19 3.50
C VAL A 175 10.71 3.68 3.56
N LEU A 176 10.37 3.02 4.68
CA LEU A 176 10.36 1.55 4.81
C LEU A 176 8.97 0.94 4.63
N THR A 177 7.95 1.74 4.31
CA THR A 177 6.58 1.25 4.09
C THR A 177 6.33 0.94 2.62
N ARG A 178 6.45 1.96 1.75
CA ARG A 178 6.23 1.84 0.29
C ARG A 178 7.02 2.89 -0.49
N TYR A 179 7.24 2.66 -1.78
CA TYR A 179 8.07 3.50 -2.64
C TYR A 179 7.49 4.90 -2.90
N GLU A 180 6.16 5.06 -2.86
CA GLU A 180 5.48 6.36 -2.99
C GLU A 180 5.95 7.34 -1.90
N ALA A 181 6.27 6.81 -0.71
CA ALA A 181 6.78 7.61 0.40
C ALA A 181 8.13 8.26 0.09
N TRP A 182 8.96 7.66 -0.78
CA TRP A 182 10.25 8.23 -1.16
C TRP A 182 10.05 9.56 -1.89
N LEU A 183 9.05 9.64 -2.76
CA LEU A 183 8.70 10.86 -3.49
C LEU A 183 8.08 11.92 -2.57
N VAL A 184 7.22 11.49 -1.63
CA VAL A 184 6.65 12.40 -0.61
C VAL A 184 7.75 12.99 0.27
N VAL A 185 8.67 12.16 0.78
CA VAL A 185 9.80 12.63 1.61
C VAL A 185 10.75 13.50 0.80
N ALA A 186 11.07 13.13 -0.44
CA ALA A 186 11.91 13.91 -1.34
C ALA A 186 11.32 15.28 -1.67
N ALA A 187 9.98 15.43 -1.69
CA ALA A 187 9.31 16.72 -1.84
C ALA A 187 9.20 17.50 -0.50
N ALA A 188 8.89 16.81 0.59
CA ALA A 188 8.64 17.42 1.89
C ALA A 188 9.91 17.99 2.54
N LEU A 189 11.07 17.34 2.38
CA LEU A 189 12.31 17.82 3.00
C LEU A 189 12.80 19.16 2.40
N PRO A 190 12.91 19.34 1.07
CA PRO A 190 13.20 20.64 0.48
C PRO A 190 12.16 21.69 0.84
N ALA A 191 10.86 21.35 0.85
CA ALA A 191 9.81 22.26 1.26
C ALA A 191 9.99 22.73 2.72
N ALA A 192 10.37 21.83 3.63
CA ALA A 192 10.67 22.16 5.02
C ALA A 192 11.89 23.09 5.17
N LEU A 193 12.94 22.86 4.37
CA LEU A 193 14.13 23.72 4.35
C LEU A 193 13.83 25.10 3.75
N TYR A 194 13.05 25.14 2.67
CA TYR A 194 12.56 26.38 2.08
C TYR A 194 11.73 27.18 3.10
N ALA A 195 10.75 26.55 3.75
CA ALA A 195 9.95 27.19 4.77
C ALA A 195 10.81 27.66 5.96
N SER A 196 11.80 26.87 6.39
CA SER A 196 12.78 27.27 7.43
C SER A 196 13.56 28.51 7.03
N ALA A 197 14.02 28.59 5.78
CA ALA A 197 14.73 29.77 5.26
C ALA A 197 13.82 31.00 5.25
N ARG A 198 12.55 30.85 4.84
CA ARG A 198 11.56 31.94 4.80
C ARG A 198 11.23 32.51 6.19
N ILE A 199 11.33 31.72 7.24
CA ILE A 199 11.12 32.15 8.63
C ILE A 199 12.41 32.58 9.34
N GLY A 200 13.53 32.67 8.63
CA GLY A 200 14.76 33.31 9.12
C GLY A 200 15.91 32.38 9.50
N ALA A 201 15.86 31.09 9.14
CA ALA A 201 17.02 30.21 9.34
C ALA A 201 18.19 30.60 8.41
N SER A 202 19.38 30.75 9.00
CA SER A 202 20.64 31.05 8.31
C SER A 202 21.15 29.85 7.49
N GLY A 203 22.03 30.11 6.52
CA GLY A 203 22.64 29.06 5.69
C GLY A 203 23.29 27.91 6.49
N PRO A 204 24.10 28.18 7.53
CA PRO A 204 24.66 27.14 8.39
C PRO A 204 23.60 26.31 9.14
N GLU A 205 22.52 26.93 9.62
CA GLU A 205 21.40 26.22 10.27
C GLU A 205 20.69 25.30 9.28
N LEU A 206 20.41 25.80 8.07
CA LEU A 206 19.78 25.01 7.00
C LEU A 206 20.61 23.77 6.66
N ARG A 207 21.95 23.88 6.56
CA ARG A 207 22.81 22.72 6.33
C ARG A 207 22.73 21.70 7.46
N ARG A 208 22.77 22.14 8.72
CA ARG A 208 22.64 21.24 9.88
C ARG A 208 21.28 20.56 9.92
N ARG A 209 20.21 21.30 9.65
CA ARG A 209 18.83 20.79 9.58
C ARG A 209 18.68 19.78 8.44
N ALA A 210 19.19 20.09 7.26
CA ALA A 210 19.18 19.21 6.09
C ALA A 210 19.84 17.86 6.42
N TRP A 211 21.07 17.88 6.97
CA TRP A 211 21.75 16.66 7.38
C TRP A 211 20.94 15.84 8.40
N ARG A 212 20.43 16.48 9.44
CA ARG A 212 19.66 15.81 10.51
C ARG A 212 18.33 15.22 10.04
N LEU A 213 17.73 15.80 9.00
CA LEU A 213 16.50 15.29 8.38
C LEU A 213 16.77 14.15 7.39
N VAL A 214 17.85 14.23 6.61
CA VAL A 214 18.14 13.29 5.52
C VAL A 214 18.83 12.01 6.01
N VAL A 215 19.73 12.09 7.00
CA VAL A 215 20.58 10.96 7.37
C VAL A 215 19.80 9.71 7.80
N TRP A 216 18.66 9.89 8.49
CA TRP A 216 17.83 8.79 8.98
C TRP A 216 17.09 8.05 7.86
N PRO A 217 16.26 8.71 7.03
CA PRO A 217 15.62 8.03 5.90
C PRO A 217 16.63 7.52 4.87
N ALA A 218 17.75 8.22 4.64
CA ALA A 218 18.79 7.74 3.73
C ALA A 218 19.47 6.46 4.23
N ALA A 219 19.78 6.38 5.53
CA ALA A 219 20.31 5.15 6.14
C ALA A 219 19.30 3.99 6.08
N ALA A 220 18.00 4.27 6.25
CA ALA A 220 16.95 3.26 6.13
C ALA A 220 16.85 2.71 4.69
N ILE A 221 16.83 3.58 3.68
CA ILE A 221 16.84 3.19 2.26
C ILE A 221 18.11 2.40 1.92
N GLY A 222 19.28 2.86 2.38
CA GLY A 222 20.54 2.16 2.18
C GLY A 222 20.54 0.76 2.81
N SER A 223 19.98 0.64 4.01
CA SER A 223 19.84 -0.66 4.70
C SER A 223 18.91 -1.60 3.94
N PHE A 224 17.82 -1.07 3.37
CA PHE A 224 16.94 -1.85 2.50
C PHE A 224 17.65 -2.33 1.22
N PHE A 225 18.44 -1.47 0.57
CA PHE A 225 19.20 -1.89 -0.61
C PHE A 225 20.23 -3.00 -0.30
N VAL A 226 20.88 -2.94 0.87
CA VAL A 226 21.75 -4.04 1.34
C VAL A 226 20.94 -5.32 1.56
N LEU A 227 19.78 -5.22 2.23
CA LEU A 227 18.87 -6.36 2.42
C LEU A 227 18.43 -6.96 1.07
N SER A 228 18.02 -6.14 0.11
CA SER A 228 17.63 -6.57 -1.24
C SER A 228 18.78 -7.29 -1.93
N ARG A 229 20.00 -6.73 -1.89
CA ARG A 229 21.18 -7.31 -2.55
C ARG A 229 21.53 -8.68 -2.00
N ILE A 230 21.36 -8.89 -0.69
CA ILE A 230 21.67 -10.17 -0.04
C ILE A 230 20.56 -11.20 -0.27
N THR A 231 19.29 -10.79 -0.25
CA THR A 231 18.15 -11.71 -0.32
C THR A 231 17.74 -12.08 -1.73
N THR A 232 17.87 -11.15 -2.68
CA THR A 232 17.42 -11.34 -4.08
C THR A 232 18.57 -11.38 -5.09
N GLY A 233 19.78 -11.03 -4.68
CA GLY A 233 20.91 -10.86 -5.58
C GLY A 233 20.94 -9.49 -6.30
N ALA A 234 19.86 -8.70 -6.25
CA ALA A 234 19.75 -7.40 -6.90
C ALA A 234 19.64 -6.25 -5.89
N TRP A 235 20.22 -5.09 -6.20
CA TRP A 235 20.07 -3.89 -5.37
C TRP A 235 18.63 -3.38 -5.35
N PHE A 236 17.92 -3.51 -6.47
CA PHE A 236 16.53 -3.10 -6.60
C PHE A 236 15.84 -4.03 -7.61
N THR A 237 14.70 -4.62 -7.22
CA THR A 237 13.96 -5.59 -8.04
C THR A 237 12.73 -4.90 -8.64
N ALA A 238 12.88 -4.34 -9.84
CA ALA A 238 11.85 -3.49 -10.45
C ALA A 238 11.15 -4.08 -11.68
N ALA A 239 11.70 -5.13 -12.31
CA ALA A 239 11.62 -5.20 -13.77
C ALA A 239 10.88 -6.38 -14.43
N ASP A 240 10.45 -7.44 -13.72
CA ASP A 240 9.99 -8.66 -14.43
C ASP A 240 8.65 -9.25 -13.92
N PHE A 241 7.77 -8.45 -13.30
CA PHE A 241 6.52 -8.94 -12.70
C PHE A 241 5.25 -8.68 -13.51
N PHE A 242 5.33 -7.97 -14.64
CA PHE A 242 4.15 -7.65 -15.45
C PHE A 242 4.49 -7.64 -16.94
N GLU A 243 3.48 -7.93 -17.77
CA GLU A 243 3.57 -7.69 -19.21
C GLU A 243 3.35 -6.20 -19.51
N PRO A 244 4.28 -5.53 -20.22
CA PRO A 244 4.14 -4.11 -20.48
C PRO A 244 2.90 -3.77 -21.31
N ASP A 245 2.02 -2.94 -20.75
CA ASP A 245 0.82 -2.45 -21.42
C ASP A 245 1.20 -1.43 -22.52
N PRO A 246 0.99 -1.76 -23.81
CA PRO A 246 1.32 -0.87 -24.92
C PRO A 246 0.49 0.42 -24.92
N ALA A 247 -0.64 0.46 -24.21
CA ALA A 247 -1.49 1.65 -24.10
C ALA A 247 -0.80 2.80 -23.35
N TYR A 248 0.13 2.49 -22.44
CA TYR A 248 0.83 3.50 -21.61
C TYR A 248 2.33 3.60 -21.88
N ARG A 249 2.98 2.51 -22.33
CA ARG A 249 4.44 2.46 -22.51
C ARG A 249 4.94 3.59 -23.42
N GLY A 250 5.81 4.44 -22.89
CA GLY A 250 6.37 5.61 -23.59
C GLY A 250 5.41 6.78 -23.77
N GLN A 251 4.17 6.70 -23.27
CA GLN A 251 3.12 7.71 -23.50
C GLN A 251 2.94 8.61 -22.27
N VAL A 252 3.73 9.69 -22.18
CA VAL A 252 3.74 10.63 -21.04
C VAL A 252 2.35 11.19 -20.75
N LEU A 253 1.66 11.73 -21.77
CA LEU A 253 0.35 12.36 -21.58
C LEU A 253 -0.70 11.36 -21.09
N LYS A 254 -0.77 10.17 -21.69
CA LYS A 254 -1.72 9.13 -21.26
C LYS A 254 -1.44 8.65 -19.85
N SER A 255 -0.16 8.49 -19.48
CA SER A 255 0.24 8.10 -18.13
C SER A 255 -0.20 9.13 -17.09
N GLY A 256 -0.01 10.42 -17.38
CA GLY A 256 -0.49 11.51 -16.53
C GLY A 256 -2.03 11.57 -16.45
N LEU A 257 -2.71 11.43 -17.59
CA LEU A 257 -4.18 11.38 -17.64
C LEU A 257 -4.76 10.18 -16.89
N ALA A 258 -4.07 9.04 -16.90
CA ALA A 258 -4.48 7.85 -16.14
C ALA A 258 -4.41 8.10 -14.63
N VAL A 259 -3.34 8.74 -14.14
CA VAL A 259 -3.24 9.14 -12.73
C VAL A 259 -4.33 10.13 -12.34
N TRP A 260 -4.61 11.11 -13.22
CA TRP A 260 -5.71 12.06 -13.01
C TRP A 260 -7.06 11.33 -12.95
N TRP A 261 -7.37 10.52 -13.96
CA TRP A 261 -8.61 9.75 -14.02
C TRP A 261 -8.77 8.80 -12.82
N GLY A 262 -7.73 8.07 -12.42
CA GLY A 262 -7.80 7.22 -11.24
C GLY A 262 -8.02 8.01 -9.94
N THR A 263 -7.42 9.20 -9.81
CA THR A 263 -7.66 10.08 -8.65
C THR A 263 -9.11 10.57 -8.62
N HIS A 264 -9.65 10.90 -9.79
CA HIS A 264 -11.03 11.31 -9.97
C HIS A 264 -12.02 10.22 -9.52
N GLU A 265 -11.88 9.01 -10.03
CA GLU A 265 -12.74 7.86 -9.70
C GLU A 265 -12.71 7.51 -8.21
N LEU A 266 -11.56 7.72 -7.56
CA LEU A 266 -11.41 7.43 -6.14
C LEU A 266 -11.94 8.53 -5.21
N SER A 267 -12.06 9.79 -5.67
CA SER A 267 -12.34 10.93 -4.79
C SER A 267 -13.59 11.75 -5.11
N THR A 268 -14.18 11.63 -6.31
CA THR A 268 -15.19 12.51 -6.95
C THR A 268 -14.62 13.74 -7.63
N ARG A 269 -15.25 14.13 -8.75
CA ARG A 269 -14.92 15.34 -9.53
C ARG A 269 -14.87 16.61 -8.69
N THR A 270 -15.88 16.79 -7.84
CA THR A 270 -16.02 17.99 -7.02
C THR A 270 -14.89 18.08 -6.00
N THR A 271 -14.60 16.97 -5.32
CA THR A 271 -13.54 16.92 -4.30
C THR A 271 -12.18 17.17 -4.93
N GLU A 272 -11.88 16.52 -6.06
CA GLU A 272 -10.61 16.68 -6.78
C GLU A 272 -10.36 18.13 -7.21
N ILE A 273 -11.31 18.77 -7.91
CA ILE A 273 -11.15 20.14 -8.41
C ILE A 273 -10.94 21.13 -7.27
N VAL A 274 -11.75 21.00 -6.20
CA VAL A 274 -11.65 21.85 -5.01
C VAL A 274 -10.29 21.65 -4.33
N ALA A 275 -9.83 20.40 -4.22
CA ALA A 275 -8.56 20.07 -3.60
C ALA A 275 -7.36 20.61 -4.37
N ILE A 276 -7.30 20.42 -5.69
CA ILE A 276 -6.22 20.94 -6.53
C ILE A 276 -6.18 22.46 -6.45
N SER A 277 -7.34 23.11 -6.53
CA SER A 277 -7.45 24.58 -6.41
C SER A 277 -6.93 25.08 -5.06
N ALA A 278 -7.30 24.41 -3.96
CA ALA A 278 -6.81 24.73 -2.63
C ALA A 278 -5.32 24.45 -2.45
N ALA A 279 -4.80 23.37 -3.03
CA ALA A 279 -3.38 23.04 -2.98
C ALA A 279 -2.52 24.09 -3.71
N VAL A 280 -2.94 24.50 -4.91
CA VAL A 280 -2.30 25.59 -5.66
C VAL A 280 -2.37 26.89 -4.86
N PHE A 281 -3.52 27.24 -4.30
CA PHE A 281 -3.65 28.44 -3.48
C PHE A 281 -2.75 28.42 -2.24
N VAL A 282 -2.68 27.29 -1.52
CA VAL A 282 -1.80 27.11 -0.36
C VAL A 282 -0.33 27.23 -0.76
N LEU A 283 0.07 26.65 -1.88
CA LEU A 283 1.44 26.73 -2.39
C LEU A 283 1.81 28.19 -2.74
N LEU A 284 0.93 28.90 -3.45
CA LEU A 284 1.12 30.32 -3.78
C LEU A 284 1.21 31.17 -2.52
N ARG A 285 0.31 30.97 -1.56
CA ARG A 285 0.31 31.70 -0.28
C ARG A 285 1.60 31.43 0.50
N ALA A 286 2.07 30.19 0.54
CA ALA A 286 3.31 29.77 1.19
C ALA A 286 4.56 30.41 0.55
N ALA A 287 4.59 30.56 -0.77
CA ALA A 287 5.66 31.26 -1.47
C ALA A 287 5.64 32.78 -1.15
N LEU A 288 4.46 33.38 -1.20
CA LEU A 288 4.28 34.83 -1.09
C LEU A 288 4.41 35.33 0.36
N THR A 289 4.00 34.56 1.36
CA THR A 289 3.95 35.02 2.76
C THR A 289 4.77 34.15 3.71
N ARG A 290 5.70 34.77 4.45
CA ARG A 290 6.60 34.05 5.37
C ARG A 290 5.85 33.25 6.44
N ALA A 291 4.78 33.82 6.99
CA ALA A 291 4.00 33.18 8.06
C ALA A 291 3.27 31.90 7.63
N SER A 292 2.95 31.75 6.33
CA SER A 292 2.26 30.55 5.83
C SER A 292 3.17 29.57 5.09
N ALA A 293 4.47 29.88 4.98
CA ALA A 293 5.44 28.99 4.32
C ALA A 293 5.38 27.53 4.84
N PRO A 294 5.19 27.26 6.15
CA PRO A 294 5.06 25.90 6.65
C PRO A 294 3.83 25.15 6.12
N SER A 295 2.71 25.84 5.84
CA SER A 295 1.49 25.20 5.34
C SER A 295 1.66 24.61 3.93
N GLY A 296 2.64 25.11 3.16
CA GLY A 296 2.98 24.59 1.83
C GLY A 296 3.52 23.16 1.86
N LEU A 297 4.05 22.67 3.00
CA LEU A 297 4.58 21.31 3.12
C LEU A 297 3.49 20.24 2.88
N ALA A 298 2.23 20.53 3.20
CA ALA A 298 1.12 19.61 2.96
C ALA A 298 0.98 19.21 1.49
N VAL A 299 1.41 20.06 0.56
CA VAL A 299 1.34 19.82 -0.89
C VAL A 299 2.26 18.67 -1.31
N ALA A 300 3.31 18.38 -0.53
CA ALA A 300 4.24 17.27 -0.80
C ALA A 300 3.55 15.89 -0.83
N LEU A 301 2.37 15.74 -0.23
CA LEU A 301 1.60 14.49 -0.28
C LEU A 301 1.20 14.11 -1.72
N PHE A 302 0.98 15.09 -2.60
CA PHE A 302 0.70 14.84 -4.02
C PHE A 302 1.92 14.30 -4.79
N ALA A 303 3.14 14.39 -4.24
CA ALA A 303 4.32 13.83 -4.91
C ALA A 303 4.25 12.30 -5.04
N SER A 304 3.40 11.63 -4.23
CA SER A 304 3.10 10.21 -4.38
C SER A 304 2.58 9.85 -5.78
N ALA A 305 1.89 10.77 -6.47
CA ALA A 305 1.33 10.59 -7.80
C ALA A 305 2.39 10.41 -8.91
N ALA A 306 3.63 10.83 -8.66
CA ALA A 306 4.70 10.69 -9.65
C ALA A 306 5.16 9.24 -9.82
N LEU A 307 5.00 8.37 -8.81
CA LEU A 307 5.34 6.95 -8.94
C LEU A 307 4.42 6.22 -9.93
N PRO A 308 3.07 6.25 -9.79
CA PRO A 308 2.21 5.62 -10.80
C PRO A 308 2.36 6.25 -12.18
N ALA A 309 2.57 7.56 -12.28
CA ALA A 309 2.84 8.18 -13.58
C ALA A 309 4.10 7.60 -14.26
N ALA A 310 5.17 7.41 -13.49
CA ALA A 310 6.41 6.80 -13.98
C ALA A 310 6.22 5.29 -14.29
N ALA A 311 5.46 4.57 -13.45
CA ALA A 311 5.17 3.16 -13.66
C ALA A 311 4.35 2.93 -14.94
N PHE A 312 3.27 3.68 -15.14
CA PHE A 312 2.46 3.61 -16.37
C PHE A 312 3.30 3.99 -17.60
N TYR A 313 4.13 5.03 -17.49
CA TYR A 313 5.04 5.40 -18.58
C TYR A 313 6.03 4.27 -18.93
N ALA A 314 6.49 3.51 -17.93
CA ALA A 314 7.32 2.32 -18.13
C ALA A 314 6.53 1.11 -18.70
N GLY A 315 5.22 1.21 -18.82
CA GLY A 315 4.32 0.16 -19.32
C GLY A 315 3.64 -0.66 -18.23
N HIS A 316 3.68 -0.27 -16.95
CA HIS A 316 2.94 -0.99 -15.92
C HIS A 316 1.42 -0.93 -16.20
N PRO A 317 0.67 -2.05 -16.10
CA PRO A 317 -0.77 -2.06 -16.25
C PRO A 317 -1.46 -1.09 -15.30
N PHE A 318 -2.58 -0.53 -15.72
CA PHE A 318 -3.35 0.38 -14.88
C PHE A 318 -3.87 -0.33 -13.62
N ARG A 319 -3.61 0.26 -12.45
CA ARG A 319 -4.13 -0.16 -11.14
C ARG A 319 -4.72 1.05 -10.43
N ILE A 320 -6.02 1.04 -10.18
CA ILE A 320 -6.70 2.21 -9.63
C ILE A 320 -6.17 2.53 -8.23
N ARG A 321 -5.86 1.49 -7.45
CA ARG A 321 -5.33 1.60 -6.08
C ARG A 321 -4.10 2.50 -5.97
N TYR A 322 -3.26 2.59 -7.02
CA TYR A 322 -2.06 3.42 -6.97
C TYR A 322 -2.35 4.93 -6.79
N MET A 323 -3.58 5.38 -7.07
CA MET A 323 -4.00 6.77 -6.93
C MET A 323 -4.63 7.07 -5.56
N ILE A 324 -4.72 6.08 -4.66
CA ILE A 324 -5.39 6.26 -3.35
C ILE A 324 -4.69 7.30 -2.46
N SER A 325 -3.38 7.45 -2.59
CA SER A 325 -2.61 8.49 -1.90
C SER A 325 -2.99 9.90 -2.35
N SER A 326 -3.22 10.08 -3.65
CA SER A 326 -3.73 11.34 -4.21
C SER A 326 -5.15 11.61 -3.73
N ALA A 327 -6.02 10.60 -3.70
CA ALA A 327 -7.39 10.74 -3.19
C ALA A 327 -7.43 11.15 -1.70
N ALA A 328 -6.55 10.59 -0.87
CA ALA A 328 -6.41 11.01 0.53
C ALA A 328 -5.90 12.46 0.66
N ALA A 329 -4.94 12.87 -0.18
CA ALA A 329 -4.49 14.26 -0.24
C ALA A 329 -5.63 15.19 -0.69
N CYS A 330 -6.49 14.76 -1.62
CA CYS A 330 -7.67 15.52 -2.02
C CYS A 330 -8.59 15.80 -0.82
N ALA A 331 -8.90 14.81 0.00
CA ALA A 331 -9.72 15.00 1.21
C ALA A 331 -9.15 16.06 2.17
N LEU A 332 -7.84 16.03 2.41
CA LEU A 332 -7.13 17.05 3.20
C LEU A 332 -7.30 18.46 2.62
N PHE A 333 -7.07 18.62 1.32
CA PHE A 333 -7.12 19.93 0.68
C PHE A 333 -8.54 20.45 0.48
N SER A 334 -9.54 19.59 0.32
CA SER A 334 -10.96 19.98 0.34
C SER A 334 -11.37 20.52 1.71
N GLY A 335 -10.95 19.90 2.81
CA GLY A 335 -11.16 20.45 4.15
C GLY A 335 -10.41 21.77 4.37
N THR A 336 -9.20 21.90 3.82
CA THR A 336 -8.44 23.16 3.81
C THR A 336 -9.19 24.25 3.05
N ALA A 337 -9.78 23.94 1.90
CA ALA A 337 -10.59 24.88 1.11
C ALA A 337 -11.76 25.43 1.93
N VAL A 338 -12.51 24.54 2.59
CA VAL A 338 -13.61 24.90 3.49
C VAL A 338 -13.13 25.84 4.61
N GLY A 339 -11.95 25.55 5.18
CA GLY A 339 -11.37 26.34 6.25
C GLY A 339 -10.86 27.73 5.84
N LEU A 340 -10.47 27.90 4.58
CA LEU A 340 -9.97 29.18 4.04
C LEU A 340 -11.10 30.17 3.69
N LEU A 341 -12.33 29.67 3.51
CA LEU A 341 -13.49 30.49 3.16
C LEU A 341 -14.13 31.16 4.38
N ARG A 342 -14.84 32.27 4.13
CA ARG A 342 -15.71 32.91 5.14
C ARG A 342 -16.77 31.90 5.60
N ARG A 343 -17.20 31.96 6.87
CA ARG A 343 -18.08 30.96 7.50
C ARG A 343 -19.27 30.51 6.63
N GLN A 344 -20.02 31.44 6.04
CA GLN A 344 -21.18 31.10 5.19
C GLN A 344 -20.78 30.33 3.93
N ALA A 345 -19.77 30.80 3.21
CA ALA A 345 -19.23 30.14 2.02
C ALA A 345 -18.57 28.79 2.36
N GLY A 346 -17.88 28.70 3.50
CA GLY A 346 -17.31 27.46 4.01
C GLY A 346 -18.38 26.42 4.34
N VAL A 347 -19.50 26.82 4.96
CA VAL A 347 -20.65 25.93 5.21
C VAL A 347 -21.28 25.46 3.90
N ALA A 348 -21.46 26.37 2.93
CA ALA A 348 -21.99 26.00 1.61
C ALA A 348 -21.08 25.01 0.87
N LEU A 349 -19.76 25.25 0.86
CA LEU A 349 -18.80 24.33 0.25
C LEU A 349 -18.74 22.98 0.99
N ALA A 350 -18.79 23.00 2.33
CA ALA A 350 -18.86 21.78 3.13
C ALA A 350 -20.10 20.94 2.80
N ALA A 351 -21.27 21.58 2.67
CA ALA A 351 -22.50 20.91 2.26
C ALA A 351 -22.40 20.37 0.82
N LEU A 352 -21.80 21.12 -0.11
CA LEU A 352 -21.58 20.69 -1.48
C LEU A 352 -20.66 19.45 -1.54
N LEU A 353 -19.54 19.46 -0.81
CA LEU A 353 -18.60 18.34 -0.77
C LEU A 353 -19.26 17.10 -0.15
N ALA A 354 -19.92 17.26 1.01
CA ALA A 354 -20.62 16.15 1.66
C ALA A 354 -21.74 15.59 0.78
N GLY A 355 -22.55 16.46 0.15
CA GLY A 355 -23.60 16.05 -0.77
C GLY A 355 -23.05 15.34 -2.01
N ALA A 356 -21.96 15.86 -2.61
CA ALA A 356 -21.31 15.23 -3.76
C ALA A 356 -20.77 13.84 -3.40
N THR A 357 -20.11 13.67 -2.25
CA THR A 357 -19.62 12.37 -1.79
C THR A 357 -20.79 11.41 -1.53
N LEU A 358 -21.84 11.83 -0.82
CA LEU A 358 -22.98 10.96 -0.54
C LEU A 358 -23.76 10.54 -1.79
N LEU A 359 -23.80 11.38 -2.84
CA LEU A 359 -24.52 11.08 -4.08
C LEU A 359 -23.68 10.31 -5.10
N GLN A 360 -22.40 10.67 -5.27
CA GLN A 360 -21.53 10.09 -6.30
C GLN A 360 -20.72 8.89 -5.81
N SER A 361 -20.50 8.79 -4.50
CA SER A 361 -19.69 7.73 -3.89
C SER A 361 -20.21 7.41 -2.49
N PRO A 362 -21.47 6.93 -2.38
CA PRO A 362 -22.09 6.68 -1.08
C PRO A 362 -21.23 5.72 -0.24
N PRO A 363 -21.18 5.90 1.09
CA PRO A 363 -20.59 4.91 1.97
C PRO A 363 -21.22 3.54 1.68
N TRP A 364 -20.41 2.48 1.61
CA TRP A 364 -20.85 1.09 1.34
C TRP A 364 -21.25 0.78 -0.10
N GLN A 365 -20.89 1.63 -1.06
CA GLN A 365 -21.11 1.35 -2.46
C GLN A 365 -20.43 0.02 -2.88
N GLY A 366 -21.23 -0.94 -3.35
CA GLY A 366 -20.76 -2.29 -3.68
C GLY A 366 -19.90 -2.38 -4.94
N ASP A 367 -19.94 -1.35 -5.78
CA ASP A 367 -19.18 -1.17 -7.02
C ASP A 367 -18.15 -0.04 -6.93
N ALA A 368 -17.74 0.34 -5.70
CA ALA A 368 -16.64 1.29 -5.51
C ALA A 368 -15.39 0.81 -6.28
N PRO A 369 -14.69 1.68 -7.03
CA PRO A 369 -13.64 1.24 -7.96
C PRO A 369 -12.54 0.39 -7.33
N LEU A 370 -12.10 0.70 -6.10
CA LEU A 370 -11.12 -0.11 -5.38
C LEU A 370 -11.68 -1.49 -4.99
N LEU A 371 -12.97 -1.56 -4.63
CA LEU A 371 -13.63 -2.82 -4.30
C LEU A 371 -13.82 -3.69 -5.55
N VAL A 372 -14.09 -3.08 -6.71
CA VAL A 372 -14.12 -3.78 -8.00
C VAL A 372 -12.74 -4.37 -8.33
N GLU A 373 -11.68 -3.56 -8.23
CA GLU A 373 -10.29 -4.04 -8.41
C GLU A 373 -9.96 -5.18 -7.43
N ALA A 374 -10.35 -5.04 -6.16
CA ALA A 374 -10.11 -6.06 -5.15
C ALA A 374 -10.90 -7.36 -5.35
N ARG A 375 -11.83 -7.43 -6.30
CA ARG A 375 -12.58 -8.63 -6.65
C ARG A 375 -12.14 -9.28 -7.97
N TRP A 376 -11.15 -8.72 -8.66
CA TRP A 376 -10.69 -9.27 -9.95
C TRP A 376 -10.30 -10.75 -9.89
N ASP A 377 -9.67 -11.18 -8.80
CA ASP A 377 -9.25 -12.58 -8.61
C ASP A 377 -10.39 -13.50 -8.10
N GLN A 378 -11.55 -12.98 -7.69
CA GLN A 378 -12.61 -13.81 -7.11
C GLN A 378 -13.10 -14.94 -8.04
N PRO A 379 -13.38 -14.70 -9.33
CA PRO A 379 -13.79 -15.77 -10.24
C PRO A 379 -12.74 -16.88 -10.36
N ALA A 380 -11.46 -16.51 -10.42
CA ALA A 380 -10.36 -17.47 -10.46
C ALA A 380 -10.24 -18.23 -9.13
N ALA A 381 -10.36 -17.53 -7.99
CA ALA A 381 -10.34 -18.13 -6.66
C ALA A 381 -11.46 -19.17 -6.46
N ASP A 382 -12.67 -18.90 -6.96
CA ASP A 382 -13.78 -19.84 -6.89
C ASP A 382 -13.49 -21.12 -7.69
N LEU A 383 -12.90 -20.99 -8.88
CA LEU A 383 -12.49 -22.13 -9.70
C LEU A 383 -11.31 -22.91 -9.10
N ARG A 384 -10.36 -22.22 -8.46
CA ARG A 384 -9.22 -22.85 -7.75
C ARG A 384 -9.66 -23.75 -6.59
N ARG A 385 -10.88 -23.59 -6.05
CA ARG A 385 -11.42 -24.53 -5.05
C ARG A 385 -11.50 -25.97 -5.58
N GLY A 386 -11.73 -26.16 -6.89
CA GLY A 386 -11.67 -27.47 -7.52
C GLY A 386 -10.26 -28.06 -7.45
N VAL A 387 -9.25 -27.24 -7.75
CA VAL A 387 -7.82 -27.62 -7.63
C VAL A 387 -7.45 -27.94 -6.18
N THR A 388 -7.94 -27.14 -5.23
CA THR A 388 -7.75 -27.39 -3.79
C THR A 388 -8.33 -28.74 -3.37
N ALA A 389 -9.53 -29.08 -3.84
CA ALA A 389 -10.15 -30.37 -3.55
C ALA A 389 -9.35 -31.54 -4.14
N CYS A 390 -8.84 -31.43 -5.38
CA CYS A 390 -7.97 -32.44 -5.97
C CYS A 390 -6.67 -32.65 -5.17
N LEU A 391 -6.03 -31.54 -4.77
CA LEU A 391 -4.80 -31.59 -4.00
C LEU A 391 -5.03 -32.30 -2.67
N LYS A 392 -6.10 -31.93 -1.96
CA LYS A 392 -6.47 -32.52 -0.66
C LYS A 392 -6.76 -34.02 -0.73
N ASP A 393 -7.42 -34.50 -1.78
CA ASP A 393 -7.83 -35.90 -1.92
C ASP A 393 -6.65 -36.89 -1.95
N GLY A 394 -5.47 -36.43 -2.41
CA GLY A 394 -4.26 -37.27 -2.49
C GLY A 394 -3.11 -36.86 -1.57
N TYR A 395 -3.25 -35.79 -0.78
CA TYR A 395 -2.15 -35.21 -0.03
C TYR A 395 -1.71 -36.10 1.14
N GLN A 396 -0.41 -36.40 1.22
CA GLN A 396 0.20 -37.23 2.26
C GLN A 396 1.52 -36.59 2.75
N ASP A 397 1.46 -35.30 3.11
CA ASP A 397 2.60 -34.53 3.65
C ASP A 397 3.82 -34.38 2.69
N ASP A 398 3.68 -34.78 1.43
CA ASP A 398 4.63 -34.49 0.36
C ASP A 398 4.74 -32.97 0.13
N LYS A 399 5.92 -32.47 -0.25
CA LYS A 399 6.06 -31.03 -0.57
C LYS A 399 5.37 -30.66 -1.88
N VAL A 400 4.97 -29.39 -1.96
CA VAL A 400 4.32 -28.78 -3.12
C VAL A 400 5.27 -27.77 -3.76
N LEU A 401 5.74 -28.01 -4.98
CA LEU A 401 6.50 -27.02 -5.72
C LEU A 401 5.55 -25.96 -6.28
N ALA A 402 5.75 -24.69 -5.92
CA ALA A 402 4.91 -23.59 -6.41
C ALA A 402 5.69 -22.27 -6.41
N SER A 403 5.51 -21.49 -7.48
CA SER A 403 6.08 -20.14 -7.59
C SER A 403 5.30 -19.20 -6.65
N MET A 404 5.95 -18.70 -5.61
CA MET A 404 5.32 -17.75 -4.68
C MET A 404 5.12 -16.38 -5.35
N GLY A 405 5.94 -16.03 -6.35
CA GLY A 405 5.77 -14.78 -7.11
C GLY A 405 4.38 -14.66 -7.78
N SER A 406 3.85 -15.78 -8.26
CA SER A 406 2.51 -15.89 -8.87
C SER A 406 1.46 -16.34 -7.86
N LEU A 407 1.75 -17.39 -7.07
CA LEU A 407 0.76 -18.13 -6.29
C LEU A 407 0.77 -17.83 -4.78
N ALA A 408 1.45 -16.79 -4.29
CA ALA A 408 1.40 -16.43 -2.87
C ALA A 408 -0.05 -16.29 -2.37
N HIS A 409 -0.91 -15.64 -3.16
CA HIS A 409 -2.32 -15.47 -2.82
C HIS A 409 -3.05 -16.81 -2.66
N TYR A 410 -2.72 -17.81 -3.49
CA TYR A 410 -3.30 -19.15 -3.42
C TYR A 410 -2.70 -19.98 -2.27
N MET A 411 -1.41 -19.83 -1.96
CA MET A 411 -0.80 -20.43 -0.76
C MET A 411 -1.53 -19.97 0.53
N GLN A 412 -1.93 -18.69 0.59
CA GLN A 412 -2.75 -18.19 1.69
C GLN A 412 -4.14 -18.83 1.73
N GLU A 413 -4.79 -19.02 0.58
CA GLU A 413 -6.09 -19.68 0.49
C GLU A 413 -6.01 -21.14 0.99
N LEU A 414 -4.97 -21.87 0.58
CA LEU A 414 -4.72 -23.26 0.97
C LEU A 414 -4.49 -23.43 2.47
N SER A 415 -4.11 -22.36 3.18
CA SER A 415 -4.01 -22.42 4.65
C SER A 415 -5.34 -22.74 5.34
N ASN A 416 -6.49 -22.48 4.70
CA ASN A 416 -7.80 -22.90 5.21
C ASN A 416 -7.96 -24.43 5.21
N GLU A 417 -7.22 -25.13 4.35
CA GLU A 417 -7.13 -26.58 4.27
C GLU A 417 -5.89 -27.14 5.00
N ARG A 418 -5.29 -26.33 5.89
CA ARG A 418 -4.13 -26.69 6.74
C ARG A 418 -2.82 -26.95 5.99
N PHE A 419 -2.65 -26.34 4.83
CA PHE A 419 -1.33 -26.22 4.22
C PHE A 419 -0.58 -25.07 4.88
N ASP A 420 0.56 -25.36 5.48
CA ASP A 420 1.47 -24.36 6.03
C ASP A 420 2.41 -23.85 4.94
N ILE A 421 3.03 -22.69 5.14
CA ILE A 421 3.98 -22.16 4.14
C ILE A 421 5.21 -23.07 4.04
N ALA A 422 5.58 -23.77 5.11
CA ALA A 422 6.61 -24.81 5.10
C ALA A 422 6.28 -26.04 4.22
N ASP A 423 5.06 -26.18 3.70
CA ASP A 423 4.71 -27.26 2.76
C ASP A 423 5.10 -26.95 1.31
N PHE A 424 5.44 -25.69 1.03
CA PHE A 424 5.79 -25.24 -0.30
C PHE A 424 7.29 -25.14 -0.50
N VAL A 425 7.76 -25.62 -1.65
CA VAL A 425 9.07 -25.26 -2.20
C VAL A 425 8.86 -24.07 -3.15
N HIS A 426 9.47 -22.94 -2.84
CA HIS A 426 9.30 -21.65 -3.53
C HIS A 426 10.61 -20.86 -3.57
N GLU A 427 10.65 -19.74 -4.30
CA GLU A 427 11.85 -18.93 -4.58
C GLU A 427 12.59 -18.46 -3.31
N GLY A 428 11.85 -18.27 -2.22
CA GLY A 428 12.41 -17.90 -0.92
C GLY A 428 13.23 -19.00 -0.25
N ASN A 429 13.15 -20.25 -0.72
CA ASN A 429 13.94 -21.35 -0.18
C ASN A 429 15.37 -21.42 -0.72
N GLY A 430 15.76 -20.50 -1.63
CA GLY A 430 17.12 -20.38 -2.13
C GLY A 430 17.59 -21.66 -2.83
N ALA A 431 18.64 -22.29 -2.30
CA ALA A 431 19.26 -23.48 -2.91
C ALA A 431 18.28 -24.64 -3.16
N ILE A 432 17.27 -24.83 -2.32
CA ILE A 432 16.26 -25.90 -2.51
C ILE A 432 15.45 -25.62 -3.79
N TRP A 433 15.01 -24.38 -3.98
CA TRP A 433 14.30 -23.96 -5.18
C TRP A 433 15.19 -24.02 -6.42
N GLU A 434 16.42 -23.53 -6.34
CA GLU A 434 17.37 -23.56 -7.45
C GLU A 434 17.63 -25.01 -7.91
N LEU A 435 17.79 -25.95 -6.98
CA LEU A 435 18.00 -27.35 -7.28
C LEU A 435 16.75 -27.99 -7.91
N ALA A 436 15.54 -27.65 -7.42
CA ALA A 436 14.29 -28.09 -8.03
C ALA A 436 14.13 -27.57 -9.47
N MET A 437 14.48 -26.31 -9.72
CA MET A 437 14.45 -25.71 -11.06
C MET A 437 15.45 -26.34 -12.03
N GLN A 438 16.59 -26.83 -11.53
CA GLN A 438 17.65 -27.48 -12.32
C GLN A 438 17.36 -28.96 -12.59
N THR A 439 16.90 -29.70 -11.59
CA THR A 439 16.79 -31.19 -11.65
C THR A 439 15.38 -31.69 -11.94
N GLY A 440 14.38 -30.80 -11.96
CA GLY A 440 12.96 -31.15 -12.09
C GLY A 440 12.28 -31.30 -10.72
N PRO A 441 10.93 -31.35 -10.68
CA PRO A 441 10.14 -31.33 -9.44
C PRO A 441 10.17 -32.66 -8.66
N VAL A 442 10.25 -33.80 -9.36
CA VAL A 442 10.06 -35.15 -8.79
C VAL A 442 10.93 -35.46 -7.55
N PRO A 443 12.22 -35.08 -7.49
CA PRO A 443 13.06 -35.35 -6.33
C PRO A 443 12.74 -34.48 -5.11
N HIS A 444 12.06 -33.34 -5.31
CA HIS A 444 11.89 -32.29 -4.28
C HIS A 444 10.47 -32.14 -3.79
N ALA A 445 9.49 -32.57 -4.60
CA ALA A 445 8.07 -32.38 -4.33
C ALA A 445 7.24 -33.53 -4.89
N GLY A 446 6.24 -33.97 -4.13
CA GLY A 446 5.23 -34.92 -4.63
C GLY A 446 4.13 -34.24 -5.45
N TRP A 447 4.01 -32.92 -5.32
CA TRP A 447 3.00 -32.10 -5.98
C TRP A 447 3.63 -30.85 -6.60
N MET A 448 2.99 -30.32 -7.63
CA MET A 448 3.38 -29.04 -8.21
C MET A 448 2.14 -28.26 -8.65
N LEU A 449 2.10 -26.98 -8.29
CA LEU A 449 1.08 -26.03 -8.73
C LEU A 449 1.72 -25.06 -9.73
N VAL A 450 1.08 -24.90 -10.88
CA VAL A 450 1.58 -24.04 -11.96
C VAL A 450 0.46 -23.08 -12.35
N ASP A 451 0.73 -21.78 -12.30
CA ASP A 451 -0.14 -20.76 -12.89
C ASP A 451 0.16 -20.66 -14.39
N GLU A 452 -0.79 -21.09 -15.22
CA GLU A 452 -0.64 -21.18 -16.67
C GLU A 452 -1.21 -19.97 -17.42
N GLU A 453 -2.14 -19.24 -16.80
CA GLU A 453 -2.86 -18.12 -17.41
C GLU A 453 -2.16 -16.77 -17.20
N SER A 454 -1.35 -16.62 -16.14
CA SER A 454 -0.59 -15.39 -15.92
C SER A 454 0.39 -15.11 -17.08
N GLU A 455 -0.03 -14.23 -18.00
CA GLU A 455 0.78 -13.78 -19.13
C GLU A 455 2.13 -13.21 -18.63
N GLY A 456 3.20 -13.93 -18.95
CA GLY A 456 4.57 -13.54 -18.56
C GLY A 456 4.98 -13.78 -17.10
N GLY A 457 4.10 -14.24 -16.19
CA GLY A 457 4.31 -14.13 -14.72
C GLY A 457 4.85 -15.35 -13.97
N ASP A 458 4.39 -16.56 -14.27
CA ASP A 458 4.78 -17.77 -13.53
C ASP A 458 6.11 -18.39 -14.01
N VAL A 459 7.05 -18.59 -13.07
CA VAL A 459 8.38 -19.12 -13.36
C VAL A 459 8.33 -20.57 -13.83
N LEU A 460 7.43 -21.39 -13.25
CA LEU A 460 7.28 -22.81 -13.58
C LEU A 460 6.65 -22.96 -14.97
N ALA A 461 5.59 -22.23 -15.28
CA ALA A 461 4.97 -22.25 -16.60
C ALA A 461 5.96 -21.83 -17.70
N ARG A 462 6.78 -20.80 -17.46
CA ARG A 462 7.87 -20.42 -18.38
C ARG A 462 8.91 -21.52 -18.53
N ARG A 463 9.28 -22.21 -17.44
CA ARG A 463 10.24 -23.32 -17.48
C ARG A 463 9.70 -24.49 -18.30
N ILE A 464 8.44 -24.87 -18.08
CA ILE A 464 7.75 -25.96 -18.80
C ILE A 464 7.66 -25.66 -20.30
N ARG A 465 7.29 -24.43 -20.68
CA ARG A 465 7.25 -24.01 -22.09
C ARG A 465 8.60 -24.07 -22.79
N ARG A 466 9.70 -23.82 -22.06
CA ARG A 466 11.07 -23.87 -22.60
C ARG A 466 11.65 -25.29 -22.63
N ASP A 467 11.20 -26.15 -21.73
CA ASP A 467 11.74 -27.48 -21.51
C ASP A 467 10.64 -28.42 -21.00
N ALA A 468 10.02 -29.13 -21.94
CA ALA A 468 8.93 -30.06 -21.65
C ALA A 468 9.39 -31.24 -20.76
N ASP A 469 10.69 -31.56 -20.75
CA ASP A 469 11.25 -32.61 -19.90
C ASP A 469 11.28 -32.21 -18.41
N PHE A 470 11.11 -30.92 -18.10
CA PHE A 470 11.04 -30.44 -16.72
C PHE A 470 9.94 -31.14 -15.91
N VAL A 471 8.82 -31.51 -16.54
CA VAL A 471 7.69 -32.20 -15.88
C VAL A 471 7.73 -33.71 -16.02
N ARG A 472 8.84 -34.28 -16.49
CA ARG A 472 8.98 -35.73 -16.61
C ARG A 472 8.77 -36.40 -15.25
N GLY A 473 7.87 -37.37 -15.18
CA GLY A 473 7.47 -38.03 -13.94
C GLY A 473 6.45 -37.27 -13.09
N MET A 474 5.84 -36.20 -13.63
CA MET A 474 4.67 -35.53 -13.07
C MET A 474 3.47 -35.71 -14.00
N THR A 475 2.34 -36.10 -13.43
CA THR A 475 1.05 -36.24 -14.14
C THR A 475 0.15 -35.07 -13.79
N ARG A 476 -0.34 -34.33 -14.79
CA ARG A 476 -1.38 -33.31 -14.62
C ARG A 476 -2.68 -33.99 -14.20
N LEU A 477 -3.31 -33.54 -13.12
CA LEU A 477 -4.51 -34.17 -12.56
C LEU A 477 -5.76 -33.33 -12.78
N CYS A 478 -5.71 -32.04 -12.47
CA CYS A 478 -6.83 -31.14 -12.66
C CYS A 478 -6.36 -29.70 -12.77
N GLU A 479 -7.27 -28.82 -13.17
CA GLU A 479 -7.03 -27.40 -13.39
C GLU A 479 -8.25 -26.57 -13.00
N GLY A 480 -8.03 -25.29 -12.71
CA GLY A 480 -9.09 -24.35 -12.41
C GLY A 480 -8.55 -22.99 -12.00
N GLY A 481 -9.18 -21.91 -12.49
CA GLY A 481 -8.82 -20.54 -12.14
C GLY A 481 -7.38 -20.18 -12.51
N GLY A 482 -6.94 -20.60 -13.70
CA GLY A 482 -5.58 -20.40 -14.20
C GLY A 482 -4.50 -21.31 -13.62
N VAL A 483 -4.84 -22.18 -12.67
CA VAL A 483 -3.86 -23.06 -11.99
C VAL A 483 -4.04 -24.51 -12.40
N ALA A 484 -2.95 -25.15 -12.80
CA ALA A 484 -2.85 -26.58 -13.05
C ALA A 484 -2.15 -27.30 -11.90
N LEU A 485 -2.70 -28.44 -11.48
CA LEU A 485 -2.14 -29.31 -10.45
C LEU A 485 -1.50 -30.53 -11.08
N TYR A 486 -0.28 -30.81 -10.65
CA TYR A 486 0.50 -31.97 -11.04
C TYR A 486 0.83 -32.82 -9.82
N ARG A 487 0.85 -34.13 -10.00
CA ARG A 487 1.27 -35.12 -8.99
C ARG A 487 2.41 -35.95 -9.54
N ARG A 488 3.39 -36.26 -8.70
CA ARG A 488 4.44 -37.24 -9.01
C ARG A 488 3.79 -38.57 -9.41
N SER A 489 4.14 -39.05 -10.60
CA SER A 489 3.76 -40.38 -11.06
C SER A 489 4.31 -41.41 -10.07
N GLY A 490 3.50 -42.44 -9.74
CA GLY A 490 3.99 -43.57 -8.95
C GLY A 490 5.20 -44.24 -9.63
N PRO A 491 6.01 -44.99 -8.87
CA PRO A 491 7.11 -45.78 -9.43
C PRO A 491 6.65 -46.76 -10.51
#